data_AF-A0A821DJC9-F1
#
_entry.id   AF-A0A821DJC9-F1
#
_cell.length_a   1.000
_cell.length_b   1.000
_cell.length_c   1.000
_cell.angle_alpha   90.00
_cell.angle_beta   90.00
_cell.angle_gamma   90.00
#
_symmetry.space_group_name_H-M   'P 1'
#
loop_
_entity.id
_entity.type
_entity.pdbx_description
1 polymer ?
#
loop_
_entity_poly.entity_id
_entity_poly.type
_entity_poly.pdbx_seq_one_letter_code
_entity_poly.pdbx_strand_id
1 'polypeptide(L)' 'MQWKNGDTTNGQVVAGGNGQGNGLHQLDNPSDVLIDKETDSLIIFDRWNRRVVRWSRRSGTTQGEILIDNIDFAR' A
#
# COMPACT_ATOMS: atom_id res chain seq x y z
N MET A 1 -1.74 8.42 1.58
CA MET A 1 -2.25 9.50 0.70
C MET A 1 -1.06 10.22 0.10
N GLN A 2 -1.15 10.67 -1.14
CA GLN A 2 -0.13 11.49 -1.80
C GLN A 2 -0.72 12.85 -2.17
N TRP A 3 0.06 13.90 -1.94
CA TRP A 3 -0.25 15.26 -2.35
C TRP A 3 0.73 15.67 -3.44
N LYS A 4 0.26 16.41 -4.45
CA LYS A 4 1.16 17.10 -5.37
C LYS A 4 1.80 18.27 -4.63
N ASN A 5 3.05 18.59 -4.95
CA ASN A 5 3.74 19.72 -4.33
C ASN A 5 2.93 21.01 -4.53
N GLY A 6 2.61 21.69 -3.42
CA GLY A 6 1.80 22.91 -3.42
C GLY A 6 0.28 22.67 -3.47
N ASP A 7 -0.18 21.43 -3.64
CA ASP A 7 -1.61 21.09 -3.57
C ASP A 7 -2.01 20.86 -2.11
N THR A 8 -3.02 21.62 -1.66
CA THR A 8 -3.52 21.59 -0.28
C THR A 8 -4.94 21.03 -0.18
N THR A 9 -5.59 20.77 -1.32
CA THR A 9 -7.00 20.37 -1.35
C THR A 9 -7.26 19.05 -2.07
N ASN A 10 -6.38 18.62 -2.99
CA ASN A 10 -6.60 17.41 -3.79
C ASN A 10 -5.57 16.33 -3.48
N GLY A 11 -5.73 15.67 -2.33
CA GLY A 11 -4.99 14.46 -1.99
C GLY A 11 -5.52 13.25 -2.74
N GLN A 12 -4.62 12.39 -3.22
CA GLN A 12 -4.96 11.12 -3.87
C GLN A 12 -4.70 9.95 -2.92
N VAL A 13 -5.67 9.04 -2.81
CA VAL A 13 -5.43 7.73 -2.19
C VAL A 13 -4.62 6.89 -3.16
N VAL A 14 -3.44 6.47 -2.73
CA VAL A 14 -2.46 5.72 -3.54
C VAL A 14 -2.36 4.24 -3.13
N ALA A 15 -2.95 3.88 -1.99
CA ALA A 15 -3.03 2.51 -1.50
C ALA A 15 -4.19 2.36 -0.52
N GLY A 16 -4.91 1.24 -0.60
CA GLY A 16 -6.09 0.96 0.21
C GLY A 16 -7.25 1.90 -0.10
N GLY A 17 -7.92 2.41 0.94
CA GLY A 17 -9.08 3.32 0.81
C GLY A 17 -10.43 2.63 0.62
N ASN A 18 -10.46 1.30 0.50
CA ASN A 18 -11.68 0.52 0.30
C ASN A 18 -12.09 -0.27 1.56
N GLY A 19 -11.84 0.31 2.74
CA GLY A 19 -12.07 -0.35 4.03
C GLY A 19 -10.99 -1.39 4.38
N GLN A 20 -11.08 -1.88 5.62
CA GLN A 20 -10.23 -2.94 6.15
C GLN A 20 -10.59 -4.28 5.51
N GLY A 21 -9.59 -5.06 5.08
CA GLY A 21 -9.81 -6.41 4.56
C GLY A 21 -8.60 -6.98 3.83
N ASN A 22 -8.75 -8.19 3.29
CA ASN A 22 -7.68 -8.97 2.66
C ASN A 22 -7.69 -8.91 1.12
N GLY A 23 -8.67 -8.24 0.51
CA GLY A 23 -8.69 -8.00 -0.94
C GLY A 23 -7.43 -7.22 -1.39
N LEU A 24 -7.05 -7.35 -2.67
CA LEU A 24 -5.88 -6.62 -3.21
C LEU A 24 -6.08 -5.10 -3.24
N HIS A 25 -7.33 -4.64 -3.22
CA HIS A 25 -7.72 -3.23 -3.14
C HIS A 25 -7.89 -2.74 -1.67
N GLN A 26 -7.61 -3.61 -0.69
CA GLN A 26 -7.74 -3.36 0.75
C GLN A 26 -6.41 -3.59 1.48
N LEU A 27 -6.32 -3.06 2.69
CA LEU A 27 -5.22 -3.29 3.64
C LEU A 27 -5.85 -3.62 5.00
N ASP A 28 -5.11 -4.33 5.86
CA ASP A 28 -5.51 -4.64 7.22
C ASP A 28 -4.39 -4.30 8.22
N ASN A 29 -4.59 -3.16 8.89
CA ASN A 29 -3.70 -2.59 9.90
C ASN A 29 -2.20 -2.68 9.50
N PRO A 30 -1.83 -2.05 8.36
CA PRO A 30 -0.45 -2.01 7.91
C PRO A 30 0.41 -1.27 8.95
N SER A 31 1.59 -1.80 9.24
CA SER A 31 2.45 -1.25 10.30
C SER A 31 3.66 -0.47 9.78
N ASP A 32 4.02 -0.62 8.50
CA ASP A 32 5.12 0.10 7.89
C ASP A 32 4.94 0.32 6.39
N VAL A 33 5.59 1.35 5.85
CA VAL A 33 5.60 1.71 4.43
C VAL A 33 6.94 2.30 4.01
N LEU A 34 7.43 1.85 2.87
CA LEU A 34 8.63 2.39 2.23
C LEU A 34 8.36 2.79 0.78
N ILE A 35 9.15 3.73 0.28
CA ILE A 35 9.06 4.21 -1.11
C ILE A 35 10.17 3.56 -1.91
N ASP A 36 9.77 2.74 -2.87
CA ASP A 36 10.66 2.28 -3.93
C ASP A 36 10.70 3.34 -5.04
N LYS A 37 11.84 4.03 -5.13
CA LYS A 37 12.07 5.09 -6.12
C LYS A 37 12.34 4.54 -7.52
N GLU A 38 12.89 3.33 -7.62
CA GLU A 38 13.21 2.72 -8.92
C GLU A 38 11.92 2.38 -9.65
N THR A 39 10.95 1.84 -8.92
CA THR A 39 9.69 1.40 -9.51
C THR A 39 8.50 2.35 -9.27
N ASP A 40 8.76 3.50 -8.64
CA ASP A 40 7.77 4.51 -8.21
C ASP A 40 6.54 3.89 -7.52
N SER A 41 6.82 3.14 -6.46
CA SER A 41 5.82 2.35 -5.74
C SER A 41 5.95 2.51 -4.23
N LEU A 42 4.84 2.30 -3.53
CA LEU A 42 4.84 2.04 -2.10
C LEU A 42 5.02 0.54 -1.90
N ILE A 43 5.89 0.16 -0.98
CA ILE A 43 5.96 -1.20 -0.45
C ILE A 43 5.42 -1.13 0.96
N ILE A 44 4.36 -1.89 1.23
CA ILE A 44 3.57 -1.78 2.45
C ILE A 44 3.61 -3.12 3.15
N PHE A 45 3.98 -3.10 4.42
CA PHE A 45 3.87 -4.26 5.27
C PHE A 45 2.46 -4.29 5.88
N ASP A 46 1.62 -5.13 5.28
CA ASP A 46 0.19 -5.30 5.55
C ASP A 46 0.01 -6.35 6.66
N ARG A 47 0.32 -5.94 7.90
CA ARG A 47 0.65 -6.81 9.03
C ARG A 47 -0.41 -7.86 9.33
N TRP A 48 -1.69 -7.49 9.38
CA TRP A 48 -2.75 -8.44 9.78
C TRP A 48 -3.18 -9.36 8.64
N ASN A 49 -2.93 -8.95 7.40
CA ASN A 49 -2.99 -9.85 6.25
C ASN A 49 -1.72 -10.68 6.08
N ARG A 50 -0.69 -10.50 6.93
CA ARG A 50 0.57 -11.26 6.92
C ARG A 50 1.30 -11.25 5.57
N ARG A 51 1.27 -10.10 4.90
CA ARG A 51 1.84 -9.94 3.55
C ARG A 51 2.61 -8.63 3.40
N VAL A 52 3.53 -8.60 2.44
CA VAL A 52 4.11 -7.37 1.89
C VAL A 52 3.50 -7.16 0.52
N VAL A 53 2.89 -5.99 0.31
CA VAL A 53 2.29 -5.62 -0.97
C VAL A 53 2.98 -4.41 -1.57
N ARG A 54 3.03 -4.38 -2.90
CA ARG A 54 3.48 -3.25 -3.69
C ARG A 54 2.27 -2.52 -4.28
N TRP A 55 2.24 -1.21 -4.14
CA TRP A 55 1.25 -0.34 -4.77
C TRP A 55 1.96 0.67 -5.65
N SER A 56 1.72 0.61 -6.96
CA SER A 56 2.24 1.64 -7.86
C SER A 56 1.58 2.98 -7.55
N ARG A 57 2.38 4.05 -7.57
CA ARG A 57 1.89 5.42 -7.39
C ARG A 57 1.44 6.05 -8.71
N ARG A 58 1.50 5.29 -9.81
CA ARG A 58 1.05 5.72 -11.12
C ARG A 58 -0.47 5.85 -11.15
N SER A 59 -0.97 6.74 -12.00
CA SER A 59 -2.41 6.95 -12.15
C SER A 59 -3.11 5.66 -12.63
N GLY A 60 -4.27 5.36 -12.06
CA GLY A 60 -5.10 4.22 -12.45
C GLY A 60 -4.84 2.92 -11.67
N THR A 61 -3.89 2.90 -10.73
CA THR A 61 -3.71 1.75 -9.83
C THR A 61 -4.88 1.65 -8.85
N THR A 62 -5.59 0.52 -8.87
CA THR A 62 -6.77 0.26 -8.02
C THR A 62 -6.55 -0.86 -7.00
N GLN A 63 -5.45 -1.60 -7.12
CA GLN A 63 -5.11 -2.72 -6.25
C GLN A 63 -3.60 -2.91 -6.17
N GLY A 64 -3.15 -3.53 -5.08
CA GLY A 64 -1.76 -3.91 -4.86
C GLY A 64 -1.39 -5.24 -5.51
N GLU A 65 -0.08 -5.45 -5.61
CA GLU A 65 0.56 -6.70 -6.00
C GLU A 65 1.18 -7.33 -4.75
N ILE A 66 1.00 -8.63 -4.55
CA ILE A 66 1.64 -9.35 -3.44
C ILE A 66 3.09 -9.62 -3.80
N LEU A 67 4.02 -9.14 -2.97
CA LEU A 67 5.45 -9.46 -3.10
C LEU A 67 5.85 -10.63 -2.21
N ILE A 68 5.30 -10.66 -0.99
CA ILE A 68 5.53 -11.71 0.00
C ILE A 68 4.21 -11.99 0.71
N ASP A 69 3.88 -13.26 0.93
CA ASP A 69 2.67 -13.71 1.64
C ASP A 69 3.05 -14.78 2.67
N ASN A 70 2.12 -15.11 3.56
CA ASN A 70 2.24 -16.11 4.61
C ASN A 70 3.44 -15.85 5.51
N ILE A 71 3.64 -14.57 5.86
CA ILE A 71 4.68 -14.16 6.79
C ILE A 71 4.28 -14.63 8.18
N ASP A 72 5.10 -15.51 8.75
CA ASP A 72 4.99 -15.91 10.14
C ASP A 72 5.93 -15.06 11.00
N PHE A 73 5.35 -14.44 12.04
CA PHE A 73 6.14 -13.71 13.02
C PHE A 73 6.74 -14.70 14.01
N ALA A 74 8.07 -14.63 14.18
CA ALA A 74 8.71 -15.33 15.28
C ALA A 74 8.05 -14.90 16.61
N ARG A 75 7.69 -15.89 17.42
CA ARG A 75 7.16 -15.68 18.77
C ARG A 75 8.28 -15.32 19.74
#